data_AF-A0A344U7J2-F1
#
_entry.id   AF-A0A344U7J2-F1
#
_cell.length_a   1.000
_cell.length_b   1.000
_cell.length_c   1.000
_cell.angle_alpha   90.00
_cell.angle_beta   90.00
_cell.angle_gamma   90.00
#
_symmetry.space_group_name_H-M   'P 1'
#
loop_
_entity.id
_entity.type
_entity.pdbx_description
1 polymer ?
#
loop_
_entity_poly.entity_id
_entity_poly.type
_entity_poly.pdbx_seq_one_letter_code
_entity_poly.pdbx_strand_id
1 'polypeptide(L)' 'MARAVLRFLTHRITRHPDTDVTYEAECLHCRWKAEPSTDSAAVDVECMSHTGLSNHRGFRRICTSFAMVVRAG' A
#
# COMPACT_ATOMS: atom_id res chain seq x y z
N MET A 1 48.77 12.44 -9.85
CA MET A 1 47.41 12.48 -10.45
C MET A 1 46.53 11.45 -9.76
N ALA A 2 45.36 11.83 -9.25
CA ALA A 2 44.42 10.89 -8.64
C ALA A 2 43.46 10.35 -9.71
N ARG A 3 43.29 9.02 -9.76
CA ARG A 3 42.33 8.35 -10.63
C ARG A 3 41.10 7.95 -9.81
N ALA A 4 39.92 8.38 -10.25
CA ALA A 4 38.65 7.92 -9.69
C ALA A 4 38.08 6.76 -10.53
N VAL A 5 37.44 5.79 -9.88
CA VAL A 5 36.66 4.73 -10.54
C VAL A 5 35.19 4.93 -10.17
N LEU A 6 34.37 5.25 -11.16
CA LEU A 6 32.92 5.33 -10.99
C LEU A 6 32.33 3.93 -11.25
N ARG A 7 31.46 3.45 -10.36
CA ARG A 7 30.70 2.21 -10.53
C ARG A 7 29.23 2.52 -10.59
N PHE A 8 28.56 2.00 -11.61
CA PHE A 8 27.10 2.04 -11.70
C PHE A 8 26.54 0.92 -10.83
N LEU A 9 25.78 1.29 -9.80
CA LEU A 9 25.10 0.35 -8.92
C LEU A 9 23.60 0.39 -9.22
N THR A 10 23.03 -0.79 -9.43
CA THR A 10 21.57 -0.93 -9.54
C THR A 10 20.95 -0.70 -8.17
N HIS A 11 19.92 0.13 -8.13
CA HIS A 11 19.11 0.36 -6.93
C HIS A 11 17.69 -0.16 -7.19
N ARG A 12 17.00 -0.55 -6.12
CA ARG A 12 15.58 -0.88 -6.16
C ARG A 12 14.83 -0.23 -5.01
N ILE A 13 13.54 -0.03 -5.19
CA ILE A 13 12.63 0.39 -4.11
C ILE A 13 12.12 -0.86 -3.39
N THR A 14 12.07 -0.79 -2.07
CA THR A 14 11.39 -1.73 -1.19
C THR A 14 10.50 -0.95 -0.22
N ARG A 15 9.61 -1.63 0.50
CA ARG A 15 8.93 -1.02 1.65
C ARG A 15 9.95 -0.77 2.76
N HIS A 16 9.82 0.37 3.44
CA HIS A 16 10.62 0.70 4.61
C HIS A 16 10.31 -0.28 5.75
N PRO A 17 11.31 -0.93 6.37
CA PRO A 17 11.09 -2.00 7.34
C PRO A 17 10.53 -1.49 8.67
N ASP A 18 10.87 -0.26 9.07
CA ASP A 18 10.51 0.30 10.38
C ASP A 18 9.28 1.23 10.34
N THR A 19 8.44 1.10 9.32
CA THR A 19 7.21 1.89 9.22
C THR A 19 6.02 0.99 8.94
N ASP A 20 4.89 1.33 9.56
CA ASP A 20 3.63 0.65 9.30
C ASP A 20 3.10 0.94 7.89
N VAL A 21 2.15 0.11 7.48
CA VAL A 21 1.32 0.29 6.30
C VAL A 21 -0.10 0.58 6.76
N THR A 22 -0.78 1.48 6.08
CA THR A 22 -2.21 1.73 6.31
C THR A 22 -2.99 1.33 5.07
N TYR A 23 -4.03 0.53 5.27
CA TYR A 23 -4.98 0.12 4.26
C TYR A 23 -6.31 0.83 4.50
N GLU A 24 -6.92 1.31 3.42
CA GLU A 24 -8.21 1.97 3.43
C GLU A 24 -9.02 1.50 2.22
N ALA A 25 -10.34 1.62 2.29
CA ALA A 25 -11.23 1.37 1.17
C ALA A 25 -12.40 2.36 1.11
N GLU A 26 -12.80 2.70 -0.10
CA GLU A 26 -13.95 3.57 -0.39
C GLU A 26 -14.88 2.87 -1.38
N CYS A 27 -16.19 2.89 -1.13
CA CYS A 27 -17.18 2.36 -2.08
C CYS A 27 -17.25 3.27 -3.32
N LEU A 28 -17.29 2.68 -4.52
CA LEU A 28 -17.42 3.45 -5.77
C LEU A 28 -18.87 3.88 -6.07
N HIS A 29 -19.85 3.39 -5.30
CA HIS A 29 -21.27 3.62 -5.55
C HIS A 29 -21.95 4.52 -4.51
N CYS A 30 -21.35 4.67 -3.32
CA CYS A 30 -21.88 5.50 -2.25
C CYS A 30 -20.74 6.06 -1.39
N ARG A 31 -21.05 6.86 -0.36
CA ARG A 31 -20.05 7.54 0.48
C ARG A 31 -19.44 6.66 1.58
N TRP A 32 -19.68 5.35 1.54
CA TRP A 32 -19.14 4.42 2.53
C TRP A 32 -17.61 4.34 2.43
N LYS A 33 -16.95 4.28 3.59
CA LYS A 33 -15.52 4.07 3.74
C LYS A 33 -15.28 3.04 4.84
N ALA A 34 -14.27 2.20 4.65
CA ALA A 34 -13.78 1.30 5.69
C ALA A 34 -13.00 2.08 6.74
N GLU A 35 -12.92 1.55 7.96
CA GLU A 35 -12.00 2.07 8.96
C GLU A 35 -10.55 1.78 8.52
N PRO A 36 -9.62 2.76 8.56
CA PRO A 36 -8.22 2.52 8.24
C PRO A 36 -7.59 1.47 9.16
N SER A 37 -6.82 0.55 8.60
CA SER A 37 -6.20 -0.54 9.37
C SER A 37 -4.80 -0.90 8.86
N THR A 38 -3.96 -1.44 9.75
CA THR A 38 -2.67 -2.05 9.36
C THR A 38 -2.82 -3.49 8.83
N ASP A 39 -4.02 -4.06 8.96
CA ASP A 39 -4.38 -5.37 8.41
C ASP A 39 -5.28 -5.21 7.17
N SER A 40 -4.74 -5.58 6.01
CA SER A 40 -5.48 -5.56 4.74
C SER A 40 -6.69 -6.48 4.74
N ALA A 41 -6.67 -7.60 5.49
CA ALA A 41 -7.75 -8.57 5.52
C ALA A 41 -8.96 -8.01 6.29
N ALA A 42 -8.73 -7.25 7.36
CA ALA A 42 -9.78 -6.54 8.07
C ALA A 42 -10.56 -5.58 7.14
N VAL A 43 -9.85 -4.78 6.35
CA VAL A 43 -10.47 -3.88 5.35
C VAL A 43 -11.25 -4.66 4.29
N ASP A 44 -10.73 -5.81 3.84
CA ASP A 44 -11.42 -6.66 2.87
C ASP A 44 -12.71 -7.27 3.44
N VAL A 45 -12.72 -7.63 4.73
CA VAL A 45 -13.94 -8.09 5.44
C VAL A 45 -14.99 -6.99 5.53
N GLU A 46 -14.58 -5.74 5.79
CA GLU A 46 -15.49 -4.59 5.77
C GLU A 46 -16.11 -4.38 4.39
N CYS A 47 -15.32 -4.46 3.31
CA CYS A 47 -15.83 -4.40 1.93
C CYS A 47 -16.83 -5.52 1.63
N MET A 48 -16.53 -6.77 2.04
CA MET A 48 -17.45 -7.90 1.87
C MET A 48 -18.75 -7.70 2.65
N SER A 49 -18.66 -7.17 3.88
CA SER A 49 -19.82 -6.88 4.73
C SER A 49 -20.70 -5.80 4.08
N HIS A 50 -20.10 -4.72 3.59
CA HIS A 50 -20.80 -3.67 2.85
C HIS A 50 -21.46 -4.19 1.57
N THR A 51 -20.78 -5.08 0.85
CA THR A 51 -21.33 -5.76 -0.33
C THR A 51 -22.57 -6.57 0.05
N GLY A 52 -22.52 -7.32 1.15
CA GLY A 52 -23.66 -8.12 1.63
C GLY A 52 -24.89 -7.28 1.99
N LEU A 53 -24.69 -6.06 2.49
CA LEU A 53 -25.77 -5.15 2.89
C LEU A 53 -26.33 -4.29 1.76
N SER A 54 -25.54 -4.01 0.72
CA SER A 54 -25.88 -3.02 -0.31
C SER A 54 -25.83 -3.53 -1.75
N ASN A 55 -25.25 -4.71 -2.00
CA ASN A 55 -24.92 -5.25 -3.32
C ASN A 55 -23.96 -4.36 -4.15
N HIS A 56 -23.29 -3.39 -3.54
CA HIS A 56 -22.21 -2.63 -4.17
C HIS A 56 -20.93 -3.46 -4.23
N ARG A 57 -20.36 -3.65 -5.43
CA ARG A 57 -19.23 -4.57 -5.66
C ARG A 57 -17.92 -3.88 -6.05
N GLY A 58 -17.96 -2.58 -6.33
CA GLY A 58 -16.78 -1.78 -6.69
C GLY A 58 -16.24 -1.00 -5.50
N PHE A 59 -14.94 -1.15 -5.23
CA PHE A 59 -14.23 -0.43 -4.17
C PHE A 59 -12.91 0.13 -4.69
N ARG A 60 -12.57 1.36 -4.30
CA ARG A 60 -11.22 1.90 -4.40
C ARG A 60 -10.45 1.50 -3.15
N ARG A 61 -9.30 0.85 -3.31
CA ARG A 61 -8.37 0.56 -2.21
C ARG A 61 -7.22 1.57 -2.21
N ILE A 62 -6.81 2.01 -1.03
CA ILE A 62 -5.62 2.84 -0.81
C ILE A 62 -4.69 2.06 0.12
N CYS A 63 -3.42 1.97 -0.26
CA CYS A 63 -2.36 1.38 0.55
C CYS A 63 -1.26 2.44 0.70
N THR A 64 -1.14 2.97 1.91
CA THR A 64 -0.14 3.98 2.26
C THR A 64 1.02 3.28 2.95
N SER A 65 2.20 3.32 2.33
CA SER A 65 3.43 2.79 2.90
C SER A 65 4.61 3.69 2.55
N PHE A 66 5.69 3.58 3.31
CA PHE A 66 6.92 4.33 3.05
C PHE A 66 7.88 3.49 2.21
N ALA A 67 8.49 4.13 1.23
CA ALA A 67 9.47 3.50 0.35
C ALA A 67 10.89 3.70 0.90
N MET A 68 11.73 2.69 0.75
CA MET A 68 13.16 2.74 1.03
C MET A 68 13.93 2.31 -0.22
N VAL A 69 14.94 3.10 -0.60
CA VAL A 69 15.85 2.75 -1.71
C VAL A 69 16.99 1.91 -1.16
N VAL A 70 17.20 0.73 -1.74
CA VAL A 70 18.28 -0.18 -1.38
C VAL A 70 19.13 -0.50 -2.61
N ARG A 71 20.39 -0.88 -2.40
CA ARG A 71 21.23 -1.45 -3.47
C ARG A 71 20.68 -2.82 -3.85
N ALA A 72 20.56 -3.09 -5.14
CA ALA A 72 20.34 -4.45 -5.61
C ALA A 72 21.64 -5.22 -5.36
N GLY A 73 21.56 -6.28 -4.55
CA GLY A 73 22.67 -7.19 -4.28
C GLY A 73 23.07 -8.00 -5.51
#